data_AF-A0A0G4IE32-F1
#
_entry.id   AF-A0A0G4IE32-F1
#
_cell.length_a   1.000
_cell.length_b   1.000
_cell.length_c   1.000
_cell.angle_alpha   90.00
_cell.angle_beta   90.00
_cell.angle_gamma   90.00
#
_symmetry.space_group_name_H-M   'P 1'
#
loop_
_entity.id
_entity.type
_entity.pdbx_description
1 polymer ?
#
loop_
_entity_poly.entity_id
_entity_poly.type
_entity_poly.pdbx_seq_one_letter_code
_entity_poly.pdbx_strand_id
1 'polypeptide(L)'
;MNLFESQIDVSLTSQVSFLLALSLYWSVVVELGKRVFERWLVRRDFWERAKVPQMQMMANFGYKQPIDDRSVVSAFSFVCVLAVHHLFCGSMMLPVAVFGWSGSGVFIRNLFILGALNNLAFDIYDFIFTTLRAWGGALREAFGLSPVPVIPWIVVHVLHPSLSLLLCAPMCAFYVELRQFHVAACSLILAGGVSFLIGQFKFTLDVSQPNSLLLYKSLILFQLGLLLYTRVYIWFPVYFETVEFFKNDDGPYAHEFYKAGAVLGGTLSVFNVLTVLDCLNAAAKWLPKTLPKTRAEKREMALEVVRQGSLDFGGASPSLLYIAEETPRMIVKSLVKSRSLLHFSDNDHLMSSLDSPTPTSPAQDATTRSLPGTGRKRVEARPLGQLRRRIT
;
A
#
# COMPACT_ATOMS: atom_id res chain seq x y z
N MET A 1 -27.67 8.37 32.26
CA MET A 1 -27.03 7.20 31.63
C MET A 1 -25.60 7.60 31.33
N ASN A 2 -24.63 7.10 32.10
CA ASN A 2 -23.22 7.43 31.92
C ASN A 2 -22.71 6.73 30.66
N LEU A 3 -22.52 7.48 29.56
CA LEU A 3 -21.95 6.97 28.30
C LEU A 3 -20.58 6.31 28.47
N PHE A 4 -19.93 6.51 29.62
CA PHE A 4 -18.63 5.93 29.96
C PHE A 4 -18.70 4.56 30.64
N GLU A 5 -19.89 4.08 31.03
CA GLU A 5 -20.06 2.79 31.72
C GLU A 5 -20.52 1.67 30.78
N SER A 6 -21.09 1.98 29.61
CA SER A 6 -21.49 0.98 28.63
C SER A 6 -20.33 0.61 27.71
N GLN A 7 -20.03 -0.68 27.61
CA GLN A 7 -19.16 -1.22 26.58
C GLN A 7 -19.84 -1.05 25.21
N ILE A 8 -19.05 -0.76 24.17
CA ILE A 8 -19.55 -0.72 22.79
C ILE A 8 -20.18 -2.08 22.44
N ASP A 9 -21.34 -2.08 21.79
CA ASP A 9 -21.92 -3.31 21.26
C ASP A 9 -20.99 -3.89 20.19
N VAL A 10 -20.37 -5.01 20.54
CA VAL A 10 -19.44 -5.76 19.68
C VAL A 10 -20.16 -6.85 18.86
N SER A 11 -21.49 -6.83 18.77
CA SER A 11 -22.19 -7.72 17.84
C SER A 11 -21.74 -7.48 16.40
N LEU A 12 -21.62 -8.55 15.61
CA LEU A 12 -21.14 -8.45 14.22
C LEU A 12 -22.00 -7.52 13.38
N THR A 13 -23.33 -7.52 13.58
CA THR A 13 -24.26 -6.64 12.85
C THR A 13 -23.99 -5.16 13.13
N SER A 14 -23.81 -4.79 14.40
CA SER A 14 -23.45 -3.43 14.80
C SER A 14 -22.07 -3.04 14.27
N GLN A 15 -21.09 -3.95 14.36
CA GLN A 15 -19.75 -3.72 13.80
C GLN A 15 -19.77 -3.49 12.29
N VAL A 16 -20.49 -4.28 11.50
CA VAL A 16 -20.57 -4.10 10.04
C VAL A 16 -21.13 -2.72 9.68
N SER A 17 -22.24 -2.33 10.31
CA SER A 17 -22.85 -1.02 10.06
C SER A 17 -21.91 0.13 10.44
N PHE A 18 -21.23 -0.01 11.58
CA PHE A 18 -20.25 0.96 12.06
C PHE A 18 -19.03 1.03 11.14
N LEU A 19 -18.51 -0.10 10.67
CA LEU A 19 -17.38 -0.16 9.74
C LEU A 19 -17.70 0.50 8.41
N LEU A 20 -18.89 0.28 7.83
CA LEU A 20 -19.30 0.96 6.59
C LEU A 20 -19.34 2.48 6.77
N ALA A 21 -19.91 2.97 7.87
CA ALA A 21 -19.94 4.39 8.18
C ALA A 21 -18.52 4.96 8.41
N LEU A 22 -17.67 4.24 9.15
CA LEU A 22 -16.28 4.64 9.39
C LEU A 22 -15.44 4.60 8.12
N SER A 23 -15.65 3.65 7.21
CA SER A 23 -14.92 3.59 5.93
C SER A 23 -15.25 4.78 5.05
N LEU A 24 -16.52 5.21 5.01
CA LEU A 24 -16.92 6.45 4.34
C LEU A 24 -16.27 7.67 5.00
N TYR A 25 -16.29 7.74 6.34
CA TYR A 25 -15.60 8.79 7.09
C TYR A 25 -14.10 8.85 6.74
N TRP A 26 -13.41 7.71 6.78
CA TRP A 26 -11.98 7.64 6.47
C TRP A 26 -11.70 7.98 5.01
N SER A 27 -12.58 7.65 4.06
CA SER A 27 -12.41 8.09 2.66
C SER A 27 -12.34 9.62 2.55
N VAL A 28 -13.18 10.34 3.31
CA VAL A 28 -13.17 11.81 3.35
C VAL A 28 -11.92 12.32 4.06
N VAL A 29 -11.58 11.76 5.22
CA VAL A 29 -10.39 12.16 5.99
C VAL A 29 -9.11 11.97 5.19
N VAL A 30 -8.96 10.83 4.49
CA VAL A 30 -7.77 10.52 3.71
C VAL A 30 -7.63 11.48 2.53
N GLU A 31 -8.69 11.71 1.76
CA GLU A 31 -8.62 12.60 0.61
C GLU A 31 -8.42 14.07 1.00
N LEU A 32 -9.04 14.53 2.09
CA LEU A 32 -8.76 15.86 2.63
C LEU A 32 -7.34 15.97 3.19
N GLY A 33 -6.91 14.97 3.96
CA GLY A 33 -5.57 14.88 4.54
C GLY A 33 -4.49 14.93 3.46
N LYS A 34 -4.64 14.14 2.39
CA LYS A 34 -3.74 14.17 1.22
C LYS A 34 -3.64 15.57 0.65
N ARG A 35 -4.76 16.26 0.38
CA ARG A 35 -4.74 17.63 -0.17
C ARG A 35 -4.08 18.65 0.76
N VAL A 36 -4.15 18.45 2.07
CA VAL A 36 -3.44 19.29 3.05
C VAL A 36 -1.94 19.03 2.96
N PHE A 37 -1.52 17.77 2.99
CA PHE A 37 -0.12 17.39 2.86
C PHE A 37 0.46 17.80 1.50
N GLU A 38 -0.24 17.61 0.39
CA GLU A 38 0.20 18.01 -0.94
C GLU A 38 0.51 19.51 -1.00
N ARG A 39 -0.43 20.36 -0.52
CA ARG A 39 -0.25 21.83 -0.46
C ARG A 39 0.87 22.25 0.48
N TRP A 40 1.06 21.52 1.57
CA TRP A 40 2.15 21.76 2.51
C TRP A 40 3.51 21.37 1.91
N LEU A 41 3.57 20.21 1.25
CA LEU A 41 4.77 19.55 0.75
C LEU A 41 5.41 20.32 -0.40
N VAL A 42 4.62 20.74 -1.40
CA VAL A 42 5.12 21.47 -2.58
C VAL A 42 5.71 22.85 -2.25
N ARG A 43 5.52 23.34 -1.02
CA ARG A 43 6.08 24.61 -0.53
C ARG A 43 7.35 24.42 0.31
N ARG A 44 7.86 23.19 0.44
CA ARG A 44 9.04 22.90 1.25
C ARG A 44 10.29 22.80 0.40
N ASP A 45 11.36 23.44 0.85
CA ASP A 45 12.65 23.45 0.16
C ASP A 45 13.24 22.04 -0.03
N PHE A 46 12.92 21.10 0.87
CA PHE A 46 13.38 19.72 0.76
C PHE A 46 12.61 18.91 -0.29
N TRP A 47 11.48 19.39 -0.81
CA TRP A 47 10.62 18.59 -1.70
C TRP A 47 11.34 18.20 -2.99
N GLU A 48 12.05 19.13 -3.61
CA GLU A 48 12.83 18.83 -4.83
C GLU A 48 13.83 17.69 -4.63
N ARG A 49 14.36 17.54 -3.41
CA ARG A 49 15.23 16.42 -3.05
C ARG A 49 14.44 15.13 -2.80
N ALA A 50 13.34 15.20 -2.06
CA ALA A 50 12.52 14.04 -1.69
C ALA A 50 11.76 13.42 -2.88
N LYS A 51 11.43 14.25 -3.87
CA LYS A 51 10.70 13.87 -5.08
C LYS A 51 11.38 12.76 -5.86
N VAL A 52 12.71 12.84 -6.03
CA VAL A 52 13.43 11.91 -6.90
C VAL A 52 13.49 10.49 -6.29
N PRO A 53 13.87 10.30 -5.00
CA PRO A 53 13.76 9.00 -4.34
C PRO A 53 12.32 8.46 -4.31
N GLN A 54 11.32 9.31 -4.06
CA GLN A 54 9.91 8.89 -4.08
C GLN A 54 9.49 8.39 -5.47
N MET A 55 9.88 9.08 -6.54
CA MET A 55 9.61 8.67 -7.90
C MET A 55 10.31 7.34 -8.25
N GLN A 56 11.56 7.16 -7.79
CA GLN A 56 12.25 5.88 -7.96
C GLN A 56 11.55 4.75 -7.19
N MET A 57 11.07 5.03 -5.97
CA MET A 57 10.28 4.07 -5.20
C MET A 57 9.04 3.61 -5.98
N MET A 58 8.29 4.56 -6.53
CA MET A 58 7.14 4.26 -7.37
C MET A 58 7.54 3.46 -8.61
N ALA A 59 8.63 3.81 -9.28
CA ALA A 59 9.12 3.05 -10.43
C ALA A 59 9.42 1.58 -10.05
N ASN A 60 10.03 1.35 -8.89
CA ASN A 60 10.37 0.03 -8.38
C ASN A 60 9.12 -0.78 -7.99
N PHE A 61 8.04 -0.10 -7.63
CA PHE A 61 6.72 -0.70 -7.47
C PHE A 61 6.02 -1.01 -8.80
N GLY A 62 6.66 -0.76 -9.95
CA GLY A 62 6.13 -1.08 -11.28
C GLY A 62 5.27 0.04 -11.89
N TYR A 63 5.31 1.27 -11.35
CA TYR A 63 4.65 2.40 -11.99
C TYR A 63 5.34 2.72 -13.31
N LYS A 64 4.55 2.91 -14.37
CA LYS A 64 5.07 3.18 -15.72
C LYS A 64 5.70 4.57 -15.80
N GLN A 65 6.88 4.66 -16.41
CA GLN A 65 7.56 5.92 -16.68
C GLN A 65 7.02 6.57 -17.98
N PRO A 66 6.98 7.91 -18.08
CA PRO A 66 7.32 8.87 -17.02
C PRO A 66 6.24 8.94 -15.92
N ILE A 67 6.66 9.01 -14.66
CA ILE A 67 5.75 9.19 -13.53
C ILE A 67 5.49 10.70 -13.37
N ASP A 68 4.23 11.11 -13.37
CA ASP A 68 3.85 12.52 -13.26
C ASP A 68 4.09 13.05 -11.83
N ASP A 69 4.52 14.32 -11.75
CA ASP A 69 4.83 14.98 -10.48
C ASP A 69 3.66 14.94 -9.49
N ARG A 70 2.43 15.06 -9.97
CA ARG A 70 1.23 15.05 -9.12
C ARG A 70 1.06 13.69 -8.46
N SER A 71 1.28 12.59 -9.17
CA SER A 71 1.27 11.24 -8.61
C SER A 71 2.38 11.05 -7.57
N VAL A 72 3.57 11.63 -7.79
CA VAL A 72 4.68 11.57 -6.81
C VAL A 72 4.33 12.30 -5.51
N VAL A 73 3.82 13.54 -5.59
CA VAL A 73 3.37 14.31 -4.41
C VAL A 73 2.22 13.58 -3.70
N SER A 74 1.25 13.06 -4.46
CA SER A 74 0.08 12.38 -3.90
C SER A 74 0.46 11.07 -3.20
N ALA A 75 1.39 10.30 -3.76
CA ALA A 75 1.91 9.08 -3.12
C ALA A 75 2.65 9.38 -1.81
N PHE A 76 3.53 10.39 -1.79
CA PHE A 76 4.22 10.82 -0.57
C PHE A 76 3.21 11.26 0.50
N SER A 77 2.23 12.07 0.10
CA SER A 77 1.19 12.61 0.98
C SER A 77 0.30 11.51 1.54
N PHE A 78 -0.05 10.51 0.73
CA PHE A 78 -0.81 9.34 1.17
C PHE A 78 -0.07 8.56 2.25
N VAL A 79 1.24 8.31 2.08
CA VAL A 79 2.03 7.60 3.09
C VAL A 79 2.11 8.41 4.40
N CYS A 80 2.19 9.75 4.34
CA CYS A 80 2.12 10.59 5.54
C CYS A 80 0.76 10.46 6.26
N VAL A 81 -0.36 10.46 5.52
CA VAL A 81 -1.70 10.25 6.09
C VAL A 81 -1.82 8.86 6.72
N LEU A 82 -1.36 7.82 6.02
CA LEU A 82 -1.34 6.44 6.51
C LEU A 82 -0.54 6.34 7.82
N ALA A 83 0.63 7.00 7.87
CA ALA A 83 1.47 6.98 9.05
C ALA A 83 0.80 7.63 10.26
N VAL A 84 0.12 8.78 10.07
CA VAL A 84 -0.66 9.44 11.13
C VAL A 84 -1.84 8.58 11.56
N HIS A 85 -2.55 7.96 10.62
CA HIS A 85 -3.66 7.05 10.91
C HIS A 85 -3.20 5.88 11.78
N HIS A 86 -2.11 5.20 11.41
CA HIS A 86 -1.55 4.11 12.20
C HIS A 86 -1.12 4.57 13.60
N LEU A 87 -0.43 5.70 13.73
CA LEU A 87 -0.06 6.23 15.05
C LEU A 87 -1.29 6.52 15.91
N PHE A 88 -2.33 7.09 15.30
CA PHE A 88 -3.59 7.38 15.98
C PHE A 88 -4.25 6.08 16.47
N CYS A 89 -4.52 5.12 15.58
CA CYS A 89 -5.15 3.84 15.94
C CYS A 89 -4.33 3.07 16.99
N GLY A 90 -3.01 2.95 16.78
CA GLY A 90 -2.12 2.28 17.71
C GLY A 90 -2.05 2.95 19.08
N SER A 91 -2.11 4.29 19.14
CA SER A 91 -2.12 5.02 20.42
C SER A 91 -3.39 4.77 21.23
N MET A 92 -4.54 4.57 20.56
CA MET A 92 -5.80 4.21 21.22
C MET A 92 -5.75 2.80 21.82
N MET A 93 -4.99 1.88 21.19
CA MET A 93 -4.83 0.50 21.66
C MET A 93 -3.79 0.35 22.78
N LEU A 94 -2.80 1.24 22.82
CA LEU A 94 -1.63 1.14 23.68
C LEU A 94 -1.96 0.90 25.16
N PRO A 95 -2.93 1.59 25.79
CA PRO A 95 -3.21 1.37 27.20
C PRO A 95 -3.64 -0.07 27.51
N VAL A 96 -4.48 -0.70 26.68
CA VAL A 96 -4.89 -2.10 26.89
C VAL A 96 -3.71 -3.05 26.68
N ALA A 97 -2.84 -2.78 25.69
CA ALA A 97 -1.64 -3.60 25.48
C ALA A 97 -0.66 -3.54 26.68
N VAL A 98 -0.61 -2.42 27.40
CA VAL A 98 0.26 -2.22 28.57
C VAL A 98 -0.37 -2.75 29.86
N PHE A 99 -1.61 -2.36 30.15
CA PHE A 99 -2.27 -2.67 31.43
C PHE A 99 -3.08 -3.98 31.40
N GLY A 100 -3.24 -4.57 30.22
CA GLY A 100 -4.12 -5.71 30.00
C GLY A 100 -5.61 -5.31 29.99
N TRP A 101 -6.44 -6.22 29.48
CA TRP A 101 -7.88 -6.02 29.40
C TRP A 101 -8.51 -5.83 30.79
N SER A 102 -8.31 -6.80 31.69
CA SER A 102 -8.89 -6.78 33.04
C SER A 102 -8.42 -5.58 33.88
N GLY A 103 -7.18 -5.12 33.67
CA GLY A 103 -6.62 -3.94 34.35
C GLY A 103 -7.11 -2.60 33.78
N SER A 104 -7.75 -2.60 32.62
CA SER A 104 -8.26 -1.40 31.95
C SER A 104 -9.72 -1.14 32.32
N GLY A 105 -10.09 0.13 32.54
CA GLY A 105 -11.49 0.54 32.70
C GLY A 105 -12.27 0.49 31.38
N VAL A 106 -13.61 0.58 31.45
CA VAL A 106 -14.52 0.47 30.30
C VAL A 106 -14.15 1.45 29.17
N PHE A 107 -13.87 2.71 29.52
CA PHE A 107 -13.45 3.72 28.54
C PHE A 107 -12.20 3.30 27.76
N ILE A 108 -11.19 2.75 28.44
CA ILE A 108 -9.93 2.32 27.82
C ILE A 108 -10.13 1.08 26.94
N ARG A 109 -10.97 0.12 27.37
CA ARG A 109 -11.36 -1.03 26.56
C ARG A 109 -12.10 -0.61 25.29
N ASN A 110 -13.01 0.36 25.42
CA ASN A 110 -13.71 0.95 24.27
C ASN A 110 -12.75 1.67 23.32
N LEU A 111 -11.72 2.38 23.83
CA LEU A 111 -10.68 2.97 22.98
C LEU A 111 -9.90 1.91 22.19
N PHE A 112 -9.58 0.77 22.79
CA PHE A 112 -8.93 -0.34 22.08
C PHE A 112 -9.80 -0.85 20.92
N ILE A 113 -11.08 -1.14 21.19
CA ILE A 113 -12.03 -1.59 20.16
C ILE A 113 -12.15 -0.54 19.06
N LEU A 114 -12.31 0.74 19.41
CA LEU A 114 -12.37 1.83 18.44
C LEU A 114 -11.09 1.93 17.61
N GLY A 115 -9.91 1.79 18.21
CA GLY A 115 -8.65 1.78 17.47
C GLY A 115 -8.59 0.65 16.44
N ALA A 116 -9.04 -0.55 16.83
CA ALA A 116 -9.05 -1.75 15.97
C ALA A 116 -10.01 -1.61 14.80
N LEU A 117 -11.23 -1.14 15.07
CA LEU A 117 -12.25 -0.90 14.06
C LEU A 117 -11.90 0.29 13.16
N ASN A 118 -11.24 1.33 13.66
CA ASN A 118 -10.74 2.42 12.81
C ASN A 118 -9.68 1.95 11.81
N ASN A 119 -8.75 1.09 12.25
CA ASN A 119 -7.76 0.50 11.34
C ASN A 119 -8.44 -0.36 10.27
N LEU A 120 -9.37 -1.24 10.67
CA LEU A 120 -10.14 -2.06 9.74
C LEU A 120 -10.95 -1.21 8.75
N ALA A 121 -11.60 -0.15 9.22
CA ALA A 121 -12.38 0.74 8.36
C ALA A 121 -11.52 1.44 7.30
N PHE A 122 -10.30 1.85 7.66
CA PHE A 122 -9.31 2.36 6.71
C PHE A 122 -8.89 1.29 5.71
N ASP A 123 -8.59 0.07 6.17
CA ASP A 123 -8.20 -1.05 5.29
C ASP A 123 -9.29 -1.37 4.26
N ILE A 124 -10.56 -1.35 4.66
CA ILE A 124 -11.70 -1.55 3.74
C ILE A 124 -11.73 -0.46 2.66
N TYR A 125 -11.58 0.81 3.06
CA TYR A 125 -11.52 1.92 2.11
C TYR A 125 -10.34 1.76 1.14
N ASP A 126 -9.13 1.52 1.66
CA ASP A 126 -7.92 1.42 0.85
C ASP A 126 -7.96 0.20 -0.07
N PHE A 127 -8.50 -0.92 0.40
CA PHE A 127 -8.73 -2.12 -0.39
C PHE A 127 -9.65 -1.85 -1.57
N ILE A 128 -10.84 -1.27 -1.34
CA ILE A 128 -11.80 -0.96 -2.42
C ILE A 128 -11.17 0.03 -3.40
N PHE A 129 -10.61 1.13 -2.90
CA PHE A 129 -10.06 2.19 -3.74
C PHE A 129 -8.89 1.69 -4.59
N THR A 130 -7.94 0.97 -3.99
CA THR A 130 -6.77 0.44 -4.72
C THR A 130 -7.15 -0.71 -5.66
N THR A 131 -8.16 -1.52 -5.31
CA THR A 131 -8.71 -2.55 -6.22
C THR A 131 -9.31 -1.91 -7.47
N LEU A 132 -10.11 -0.84 -7.32
CA LEU A 132 -10.62 -0.09 -8.47
C LEU A 132 -9.49 0.50 -9.32
N ARG A 133 -8.40 0.96 -8.71
CA ARG A 133 -7.23 1.50 -9.42
C ARG A 133 -6.42 0.45 -10.16
N ALA A 134 -6.31 -0.76 -9.59
CA ALA A 134 -5.56 -1.87 -10.19
C ALA A 134 -6.38 -2.59 -11.27
N TRP A 135 -7.68 -2.81 -11.04
CA TRP A 135 -8.51 -3.73 -11.81
C TRP A 135 -9.77 -3.11 -12.43
N GLY A 136 -10.11 -1.86 -12.11
CA GLY A 136 -11.42 -1.27 -12.45
C GLY A 136 -11.67 -0.96 -13.93
N GLY A 137 -10.66 -1.04 -14.81
CA GLY A 137 -10.82 -0.81 -16.25
C GLY A 137 -11.57 0.50 -16.58
N ALA A 138 -12.76 0.39 -17.17
CA ALA A 138 -13.61 1.54 -17.50
C ALA A 138 -14.08 2.34 -16.28
N LEU A 139 -14.34 1.70 -15.14
CA LEU A 139 -14.73 2.41 -13.91
C LEU A 139 -13.61 3.31 -13.41
N ARG A 140 -12.37 2.80 -13.43
CA ARG A 140 -11.17 3.58 -13.07
C ARG A 140 -11.09 4.87 -13.91
N GLU A 141 -11.32 4.75 -15.21
CA GLU A 141 -11.29 5.88 -16.15
C GLU A 141 -12.46 6.85 -15.93
N ALA A 142 -13.67 6.34 -15.70
CA ALA A 142 -14.85 7.15 -15.40
C ALA A 142 -14.67 8.00 -14.13
N PHE A 143 -13.97 7.48 -13.12
CA PHE A 143 -13.63 8.21 -11.89
C PHE A 143 -12.33 9.01 -11.98
N GLY A 144 -11.63 9.01 -13.12
CA GLY A 144 -10.37 9.73 -13.29
C GLY A 144 -9.25 9.26 -12.36
N LEU A 145 -9.23 7.97 -12.00
CA LEU A 145 -8.27 7.41 -11.06
C LEU A 145 -6.98 6.98 -11.76
N SER A 146 -5.82 7.37 -11.20
CA SER A 146 -4.52 6.92 -11.71
C SER A 146 -4.34 5.42 -11.46
N PRO A 147 -3.85 4.63 -12.44
CA PRO A 147 -3.64 3.20 -12.27
C PRO A 147 -2.61 2.90 -11.19
N VAL A 148 -2.81 1.77 -10.49
CA VAL A 148 -1.84 1.20 -9.55
C VAL A 148 -1.36 -0.13 -10.11
N PRO A 149 -0.05 -0.44 -10.08
CA PRO A 149 0.45 -1.73 -10.54
C PRO A 149 -0.06 -2.88 -9.66
N VAL A 150 -0.22 -4.07 -10.26
CA VAL A 150 -0.80 -5.25 -9.59
C VAL A 150 0.08 -5.76 -8.45
N ILE A 151 1.41 -5.76 -8.61
CA ILE A 151 2.34 -6.30 -7.61
C ILE A 151 2.23 -5.55 -6.26
N PRO A 152 2.31 -4.21 -6.22
CA PRO A 152 2.01 -3.44 -5.01
C PRO A 152 0.64 -3.76 -4.42
N TRP A 153 -0.38 -3.94 -5.25
CA TRP A 153 -1.71 -4.33 -4.76
C TRP A 153 -1.66 -5.69 -4.07
N ILE A 154 -1.00 -6.71 -4.63
CA ILE A 154 -0.86 -8.03 -3.99
C ILE A 154 -0.12 -7.91 -2.65
N VAL A 155 1.04 -7.23 -2.64
CA VAL A 155 1.84 -7.07 -1.43
C VAL A 155 1.07 -6.31 -0.34
N VAL A 156 0.41 -5.22 -0.73
CA VAL A 156 -0.27 -4.33 0.21
C VAL A 156 -1.65 -4.83 0.62
N HIS A 157 -2.37 -5.62 -0.18
CA HIS A 157 -3.77 -6.01 0.11
C HIS A 157 -3.97 -7.52 0.33
N VAL A 158 -3.10 -8.36 -0.20
CA VAL A 158 -3.17 -9.82 0.03
C VAL A 158 -2.25 -10.21 1.18
N LEU A 159 -1.01 -9.70 1.19
CA LEU A 159 -0.02 -10.13 2.18
C LEU A 159 -0.12 -9.38 3.52
N HIS A 160 -0.44 -8.09 3.51
CA HIS A 160 -0.41 -7.26 4.73
C HIS A 160 -1.73 -7.16 5.52
N PRO A 161 -2.89 -6.84 4.93
CA PRO A 161 -4.12 -6.50 5.65
C PRO A 161 -5.18 -7.61 5.54
N SER A 162 -4.91 -8.72 4.85
CA SER A 162 -5.86 -9.83 4.78
C SER A 162 -6.23 -10.36 6.17
N LEU A 163 -5.28 -10.33 7.11
CA LEU A 163 -5.53 -10.63 8.51
C LEU A 163 -6.48 -9.61 9.17
N SER A 164 -6.25 -8.30 9.00
CA SER A 164 -7.11 -7.28 9.60
C SER A 164 -8.51 -7.29 8.97
N LEU A 165 -8.59 -7.32 7.64
CA LEU A 165 -9.83 -7.34 6.87
C LEU A 165 -10.77 -8.48 7.26
N LEU A 166 -10.22 -9.66 7.53
CA LEU A 166 -11.02 -10.87 7.76
C LEU A 166 -11.17 -11.22 9.24
N LEU A 167 -10.19 -10.92 10.10
CA LEU A 167 -10.22 -11.34 11.50
C LEU A 167 -10.35 -10.20 12.52
N CYS A 168 -10.09 -8.93 12.19
CA CYS A 168 -10.12 -7.87 13.21
C CYS A 168 -11.51 -7.73 13.88
N ALA A 169 -12.59 -7.64 13.09
CA ALA A 169 -13.95 -7.55 13.63
C ALA A 169 -14.39 -8.83 14.38
N PRO A 170 -14.21 -10.05 13.83
CA PRO A 170 -14.46 -11.28 14.58
C PRO A 170 -13.66 -11.37 15.88
N MET A 171 -12.39 -10.98 15.90
CA MET A 171 -11.58 -10.94 17.12
C MET A 171 -12.15 -9.96 18.15
N CYS A 172 -12.65 -8.80 17.73
CA CYS A 172 -13.34 -7.87 18.63
C CYS A 172 -14.68 -8.39 19.15
N ALA A 173 -15.35 -9.29 18.43
CA ALA A 173 -16.62 -9.87 18.85
C ALA A 173 -16.44 -11.04 19.82
N PHE A 174 -15.47 -11.92 19.56
CA PHE A 174 -15.38 -13.23 20.22
C PHE A 174 -14.15 -13.39 21.12
N TYR A 175 -13.05 -12.69 20.83
CA TYR A 175 -11.77 -12.86 21.53
C TYR A 175 -11.15 -11.53 21.93
N VAL A 176 -12.00 -10.55 22.27
CA VAL A 176 -11.55 -9.17 22.56
C VAL A 176 -10.69 -9.10 23.81
N GLU A 177 -10.71 -10.11 24.67
CA GLU A 177 -9.90 -10.15 25.90
C GLU A 177 -8.54 -10.85 25.70
N LEU A 178 -8.31 -11.44 24.51
CA LEU A 178 -7.10 -12.19 24.23
C LEU A 178 -5.88 -11.26 24.20
N ARG A 179 -4.96 -11.44 25.16
CA ARG A 179 -3.75 -10.61 25.31
C ARG A 179 -2.92 -10.56 24.02
N GLN A 180 -2.80 -11.70 23.35
CA GLN A 180 -2.06 -11.83 22.10
C GLN A 180 -2.60 -10.89 21.02
N PHE A 181 -3.93 -10.76 20.93
CA PHE A 181 -4.57 -9.82 20.01
C PHE A 181 -4.20 -8.37 20.34
N HIS A 182 -4.22 -7.99 21.63
CA HIS A 182 -3.85 -6.62 22.04
C HIS A 182 -2.41 -6.28 21.69
N VAL A 183 -1.48 -7.18 22.03
CA VAL A 183 -0.05 -6.98 21.82
C VAL A 183 0.27 -6.93 20.33
N ALA A 184 -0.25 -7.88 19.53
CA ALA A 184 -0.02 -7.89 18.09
C ALA A 184 -0.61 -6.65 17.40
N ALA A 185 -1.89 -6.35 17.62
CA ALA A 185 -2.57 -5.23 16.96
C ALA A 185 -1.87 -3.90 17.29
N CYS A 186 -1.64 -3.62 18.58
CA CYS A 186 -1.00 -2.38 19.01
C CYS A 186 0.43 -2.25 18.47
N SER A 187 1.26 -3.27 18.65
CA SER A 187 2.70 -3.18 18.32
C SER A 187 2.94 -3.04 16.82
N LEU A 188 2.24 -3.83 15.99
CA LEU A 188 2.42 -3.79 14.54
C LEU A 188 1.90 -2.48 13.93
N ILE A 189 0.74 -1.99 14.38
CA ILE A 189 0.15 -0.74 13.87
C ILE A 189 1.03 0.45 14.26
N LEU A 190 1.44 0.56 15.54
CA LEU A 190 2.34 1.64 15.98
C LEU A 190 3.68 1.60 15.23
N ALA A 191 4.29 0.42 15.11
CA ALA A 191 5.56 0.28 14.39
C ALA A 191 5.42 0.63 12.91
N GLY A 192 4.29 0.29 12.28
CA GLY A 192 3.95 0.71 10.92
C GLY A 192 3.92 2.23 10.79
N GLY A 193 3.20 2.92 11.67
CA GLY A 193 3.14 4.39 11.68
C GLY A 193 4.50 5.06 11.83
N VAL A 194 5.30 4.63 12.83
CA VAL A 194 6.66 5.14 13.04
C VAL A 194 7.56 4.85 11.84
N SER A 195 7.53 3.64 11.31
CA SER A 195 8.38 3.23 10.18
C SER A 195 8.05 4.01 8.90
N PHE A 196 6.76 4.28 8.63
CA PHE A 196 6.37 5.10 7.47
C PHE A 196 6.81 6.55 7.60
N LEU A 197 6.67 7.16 8.80
CA LEU A 197 7.18 8.52 9.03
C LEU A 197 8.70 8.60 8.84
N ILE A 198 9.45 7.64 9.40
CA ILE A 198 10.90 7.57 9.25
C ILE A 198 11.27 7.37 7.77
N GLY A 199 10.56 6.49 7.07
CA GLY A 199 10.69 6.27 5.63
C GLY A 199 10.60 7.57 4.84
N GLN A 200 9.53 8.34 5.06
CA GLN A 200 9.32 9.60 4.38
C GLN A 200 10.31 10.69 4.81
N PHE A 201 10.64 10.75 6.09
CA PHE A 201 11.62 11.72 6.61
C PHE A 201 13.01 11.49 6.03
N LYS A 202 13.44 10.23 5.86
CA LYS A 202 14.72 9.87 5.22
C LYS A 202 14.87 10.49 3.83
N PHE A 203 13.80 10.55 3.02
CA PHE A 203 13.83 11.17 1.69
C PHE A 203 14.08 12.69 1.73
N THR A 204 13.84 13.34 2.87
CA THR A 204 14.06 14.80 3.01
C THR A 204 15.52 15.17 3.33
N LEU A 205 16.32 14.21 3.77
CA LEU A 205 17.69 14.42 4.24
C LEU A 205 18.68 14.59 3.08
N ASP A 206 19.66 15.49 3.27
CA ASP A 206 20.77 15.66 2.33
C ASP A 206 21.97 14.85 2.81
N VAL A 207 22.08 13.60 2.37
CA VAL A 207 23.16 12.70 2.79
C VAL A 207 24.56 13.14 2.34
N SER A 208 24.68 14.19 1.51
CA SER A 208 25.98 14.78 1.19
C SER A 208 26.57 15.56 2.37
N GLN A 209 25.74 15.90 3.37
CA GLN A 209 26.14 16.57 4.60
C GLN A 209 26.44 15.55 5.71
N PRO A 210 27.50 15.74 6.52
CA PRO A 210 27.89 14.77 7.55
C PRO A 210 26.81 14.49 8.58
N ASN A 211 26.20 15.54 9.11
CA ASN A 211 25.16 15.42 10.14
C ASN A 211 23.91 14.73 9.60
N SER A 212 23.55 14.99 8.34
CA SER A 212 22.41 14.35 7.69
C SER A 212 22.68 12.89 7.35
N LEU A 213 23.89 12.54 6.92
CA LEU A 213 24.28 11.14 6.71
C LEU A 213 24.28 10.35 8.03
N LEU A 214 24.80 10.95 9.10
CA LEU A 214 24.78 10.33 10.43
C LEU A 214 23.33 10.10 10.89
N LEU A 215 22.48 11.12 10.79
CA LEU A 215 21.06 11.01 11.11
C LEU A 215 20.37 9.95 10.25
N TYR A 216 20.62 9.91 8.95
CA TYR A 216 20.08 8.91 8.03
C TYR A 216 20.45 7.48 8.47
N LYS A 217 21.71 7.24 8.85
CA LYS A 217 22.16 5.95 9.39
C LYS A 217 21.49 5.61 10.72
N SER A 218 21.38 6.58 11.63
CA SER A 218 20.68 6.38 12.91
C SER A 218 19.21 6.01 12.70
N LEU A 219 18.54 6.63 11.73
CA LEU A 219 17.16 6.30 11.37
C LEU A 219 17.04 4.88 10.80
N ILE A 220 18.00 4.44 9.98
CA ILE A 220 18.04 3.06 9.48
C ILE A 220 18.22 2.06 10.62
N LEU A 221 19.17 2.29 11.54
CA LEU A 221 19.38 1.42 12.68
C LEU A 221 18.16 1.35 13.59
N PHE A 222 17.56 2.50 13.88
CA PHE A 222 16.35 2.57 14.69
C PHE A 222 15.19 1.83 14.03
N GLN A 223 14.95 2.05 12.73
CA GLN A 223 13.89 1.35 12.00
C GLN A 223 14.14 -0.17 11.94
N LEU A 224 15.39 -0.61 11.72
CA LEU A 224 15.75 -2.02 11.76
C LEU A 224 15.48 -2.65 13.14
N GLY A 225 15.93 -1.99 14.21
CA GLY A 225 15.68 -2.45 15.58
C GLY A 225 14.19 -2.54 15.90
N LEU A 226 13.42 -1.51 15.51
CA LEU A 226 11.97 -1.46 15.69
C LEU A 226 11.27 -2.63 14.96
N LEU A 227 11.66 -2.92 13.73
CA LEU A 227 11.04 -3.99 12.93
C LEU A 227 11.47 -5.38 13.39
N LEU A 228 12.74 -5.58 13.77
CA LEU A 228 13.17 -6.84 14.40
C LEU A 228 12.40 -7.08 15.71
N TYR A 229 12.23 -6.05 16.53
CA TYR A 229 11.49 -6.17 17.78
C TYR A 229 10.01 -6.49 17.56
N THR A 230 9.32 -5.74 16.70
CA THR A 230 7.86 -5.89 16.54
C THR A 230 7.46 -7.04 15.61
N ARG A 231 8.18 -7.23 14.49
CA ARG A 231 7.81 -8.21 13.45
C ARG A 231 8.48 -9.57 13.60
N VAL A 232 9.53 -9.67 14.42
CA VAL A 232 10.18 -10.95 14.72
C VAL A 232 9.95 -11.33 16.17
N TYR A 233 10.48 -10.52 17.10
CA TYR A 233 10.48 -10.87 18.53
C TYR A 233 9.08 -10.89 19.15
N ILE A 234 8.20 -9.94 18.81
CA ILE A 234 6.81 -9.93 19.30
C ILE A 234 5.92 -10.82 18.43
N TRP A 235 5.90 -10.60 17.11
CA TRP A 235 4.93 -11.22 16.22
C TRP A 235 4.93 -12.76 16.25
N PHE A 236 6.08 -13.41 16.08
CA PHE A 236 6.10 -14.87 15.95
C PHE A 236 5.63 -15.58 17.22
N PRO A 237 6.14 -15.26 18.43
CA PRO A 237 5.62 -15.86 19.65
C PRO A 237 4.11 -15.64 19.82
N VAL A 238 3.65 -14.40 19.66
CA VAL A 238 2.23 -14.04 19.81
C VAL A 238 1.36 -14.77 18.79
N TYR A 239 1.82 -14.92 17.55
CA TYR A 239 1.13 -15.66 16.50
C TYR A 239 1.02 -17.15 16.84
N PHE A 240 2.11 -17.81 17.22
CA PHE A 240 2.09 -19.23 17.57
C PHE A 240 1.22 -19.50 18.81
N GLU A 241 1.33 -18.68 19.85
CA GLU A 241 0.46 -18.76 21.03
C GLU A 241 -1.01 -18.57 20.67
N THR A 242 -1.34 -17.65 19.75
CA THR A 242 -2.73 -17.42 19.30
C THR A 242 -3.29 -18.62 18.55
N VAL A 243 -2.51 -19.20 17.64
CA VAL A 243 -2.92 -20.39 16.89
C VAL A 243 -3.06 -21.60 17.79
N GLU A 244 -2.14 -21.78 18.75
CA GLU A 244 -2.22 -22.84 19.75
C GLU A 244 -3.44 -22.65 20.67
N PHE A 245 -3.74 -21.41 21.06
CA PHE A 245 -4.94 -21.08 21.82
C PHE A 245 -6.21 -21.52 21.06
N PHE A 246 -6.39 -21.12 19.79
CA PHE A 246 -7.56 -21.53 19.02
C PHE A 246 -7.62 -23.03 18.73
N LYS A 247 -6.47 -23.71 18.66
CA LYS A 247 -6.43 -25.16 18.50
C LYS A 247 -6.99 -25.91 19.71
N ASN A 248 -6.80 -25.35 20.90
CA ASN A 248 -7.17 -25.95 22.18
C ASN A 248 -8.44 -25.35 22.80
N ASP A 249 -9.05 -24.35 22.15
CA ASP A 249 -10.29 -23.73 22.60
C ASP A 249 -11.50 -24.59 22.18
N ASP A 250 -12.41 -24.84 23.12
CA ASP A 250 -13.64 -25.62 22.90
C ASP A 250 -14.83 -24.72 22.46
N GLY A 251 -14.56 -23.44 22.19
CA GLY A 251 -15.55 -22.47 21.73
C GLY A 251 -16.20 -22.86 20.39
N PRO A 252 -17.45 -22.44 20.14
CA PRO A 252 -18.22 -22.86 18.95
C PRO A 252 -17.60 -22.41 17.62
N TYR A 253 -16.66 -21.46 17.64
CA TYR A 253 -15.97 -20.94 16.45
C TYR A 253 -14.45 -21.19 16.48
N ALA A 254 -13.93 -21.90 17.49
CA ALA A 254 -12.50 -22.05 17.72
C ALA A 254 -11.79 -22.66 16.50
N HIS A 255 -12.44 -23.64 15.86
CA HIS A 255 -11.88 -24.34 14.71
C HIS A 255 -11.76 -23.44 13.47
N GLU A 256 -12.74 -22.56 13.22
CA GLU A 256 -12.73 -21.56 12.16
C GLU A 256 -11.62 -20.53 12.40
N PHE A 257 -11.48 -20.05 13.64
CA PHE A 257 -10.42 -19.13 14.03
C PHE A 257 -9.03 -19.76 13.93
N TYR A 258 -8.88 -21.04 14.28
CA TYR A 258 -7.63 -21.78 14.08
C TYR A 258 -7.23 -21.84 12.61
N LYS A 259 -8.16 -22.25 11.73
CA LYS A 259 -7.91 -22.35 10.28
C LYS A 259 -7.58 -20.98 9.67
N ALA A 260 -8.44 -19.99 9.91
CA ALA A 260 -8.25 -18.65 9.36
C ALA A 260 -7.01 -17.98 9.94
N GLY A 261 -6.78 -18.10 11.25
CA GLY A 261 -5.60 -17.58 11.93
C GLY A 261 -4.31 -18.19 11.40
N ALA A 262 -4.25 -19.50 11.20
CA ALA A 262 -3.08 -20.18 10.65
C ALA A 262 -2.76 -19.73 9.22
N VAL A 263 -3.76 -19.60 8.36
CA VAL A 263 -3.57 -19.17 6.96
C VAL A 263 -3.20 -17.68 6.90
N LEU A 264 -4.03 -16.81 7.47
CA LEU A 264 -3.86 -15.36 7.36
C LEU A 264 -2.67 -14.85 8.19
N GLY A 265 -2.43 -15.44 9.36
CA GLY A 265 -1.24 -15.16 10.16
C GLY A 265 0.04 -15.68 9.49
N GLY A 266 -0.03 -16.83 8.80
CA GLY A 266 1.07 -17.30 7.94
C GLY A 266 1.37 -16.32 6.81
N THR A 267 0.34 -15.80 6.13
CA THR A 267 0.47 -14.77 5.09
C THR A 267 1.10 -13.49 5.61
N LEU A 268 0.64 -12.96 6.77
CA LEU A 268 1.25 -11.78 7.39
C LEU A 268 2.69 -12.05 7.85
N SER A 269 3.02 -13.29 8.26
CA SER A 269 4.39 -13.67 8.61
C SER A 269 5.35 -13.54 7.43
N VAL A 270 4.92 -13.91 6.22
CA VAL A 270 5.71 -13.68 4.99
C VAL A 270 5.95 -12.19 4.79
N PHE A 271 4.91 -11.35 4.90
CA PHE A 271 5.06 -9.89 4.78
C PHE A 271 6.03 -9.32 5.84
N ASN A 272 5.96 -9.81 7.07
CA ASN A 272 6.86 -9.43 8.16
C ASN A 272 8.32 -9.76 7.85
N VAL A 273 8.60 -10.98 7.37
CA VAL A 273 9.94 -11.39 6.95
C VAL A 273 10.44 -10.51 5.80
N LEU A 274 9.62 -10.29 4.78
CA LEU A 274 10.02 -9.46 3.63
C LEU A 274 10.35 -8.02 4.05
N THR A 275 9.59 -7.46 4.98
CA THR A 275 9.83 -6.10 5.50
C THR A 275 11.14 -6.02 6.29
N VAL A 276 11.46 -7.06 7.08
CA VAL A 276 12.73 -7.14 7.82
C VAL A 276 13.91 -7.29 6.87
N LEU A 277 13.80 -8.14 5.84
CA LEU A 277 14.83 -8.32 4.83
C LEU A 277 15.13 -7.02 4.07
N ASP A 278 14.11 -6.24 3.72
CA ASP A 278 14.29 -4.93 3.10
C ASP A 278 15.10 -3.99 4.01
N CYS A 279 14.78 -3.93 5.31
CA CYS A 279 15.51 -3.09 6.25
C CYS A 279 16.94 -3.58 6.51
N LEU A 280 17.18 -4.90 6.49
CA LEU A 280 18.53 -5.48 6.54
C LEU A 280 19.34 -5.09 5.30
N ASN A 281 18.75 -5.13 4.11
CA ASN A 281 19.38 -4.70 2.87
C ASN A 281 19.75 -3.21 2.92
N ALA A 282 18.83 -2.38 3.42
CA ALA A 282 19.09 -0.95 3.63
C ALA A 282 20.24 -0.73 4.63
N ALA A 283 20.28 -1.46 5.73
CA ALA A 283 21.34 -1.38 6.74
C ALA A 283 22.70 -1.84 6.19
N ALA A 284 22.75 -3.02 5.56
CA ALA A 284 23.96 -3.55 4.94
C ALA A 284 24.55 -2.59 3.90
N LYS A 285 23.68 -1.90 3.16
CA LYS A 285 24.10 -0.91 2.17
C LYS A 285 24.59 0.40 2.79
N TRP A 286 23.87 0.98 3.75
CA TRP A 286 24.13 2.35 4.22
C TRP A 286 25.08 2.46 5.39
N LEU A 287 25.13 1.48 6.29
CA LEU A 287 25.97 1.57 7.48
C LEU A 287 27.47 1.64 7.16
N PRO A 288 28.00 0.86 6.21
CA PRO A 288 29.43 0.90 5.86
C PRO A 288 29.84 2.17 5.10
N LYS A 289 28.90 2.94 4.54
CA LYS A 289 29.21 4.09 3.66
C LYS A 289 29.95 5.18 4.44
N THR A 290 31.14 5.55 4.00
CA THR A 290 31.91 6.63 4.62
C THR A 290 31.44 8.00 4.11
N LEU A 291 31.77 9.07 4.85
CA LEU A 291 31.47 10.42 4.42
C LEU A 291 32.21 10.73 3.10
N PRO A 292 31.52 11.25 2.07
CA PRO A 292 32.17 11.60 0.82
C PRO A 292 33.11 12.79 1.04
N LYS A 293 34.38 12.61 0.68
CA LYS A 293 35.44 13.63 0.81
C LYS A 293 35.46 14.56 -0.39
N THR A 294 35.18 14.03 -1.58
CA THR A 294 35.23 14.81 -2.84
C THR A 294 33.84 15.24 -3.32
N ARG A 295 33.79 16.30 -4.16
CA ARG A 295 32.54 16.75 -4.79
C ARG A 295 31.93 15.68 -5.71
N ALA A 296 32.77 14.86 -6.34
CA ALA A 296 32.34 13.74 -7.18
C ALA A 296 31.67 12.65 -6.33
N GLU A 297 32.30 12.23 -5.23
CA GLU A 297 31.72 11.27 -4.27
C GLU A 297 30.41 11.80 -3.67
N LYS A 298 30.31 13.10 -3.35
CA LYS A 298 29.06 13.72 -2.87
C LYS A 298 27.93 13.59 -3.90
N ARG A 299 28.24 13.84 -5.17
CA ARG A 299 27.28 13.72 -6.27
C ARG A 299 26.87 12.25 -6.47
N GLU A 300 27.82 11.33 -6.43
CA GLU A 300 27.57 9.90 -6.57
C GLU A 300 26.68 9.37 -5.44
N MET A 301 26.98 9.74 -4.19
CA MET A 301 26.16 9.38 -3.04
C MET A 301 24.74 9.93 -3.14
N ALA A 302 24.57 11.17 -3.61
CA ALA A 302 23.24 11.74 -3.85
C ALA A 302 22.48 10.96 -4.94
N LEU A 303 23.15 10.54 -6.01
CA LEU A 303 22.57 9.68 -7.05
C LEU A 303 22.26 8.27 -6.53
N GLU A 304 23.03 7.76 -5.57
CA GLU A 304 22.78 6.45 -4.97
C GLU A 304 21.54 6.44 -4.07
N VAL A 305 21.29 7.51 -3.31
CA VAL A 305 20.00 7.70 -2.59
C VAL A 305 18.84 7.71 -3.58
N VAL A 306 18.99 8.45 -4.67
CA VAL A 306 17.99 8.51 -5.74
C VAL A 306 17.69 7.12 -6.30
N ARG A 307 18.72 6.32 -6.62
CA ARG A 307 18.56 4.95 -7.14
C ARG A 307 17.89 4.02 -6.13
N GLN A 308 17.97 4.31 -4.83
CA GLN A 308 17.46 3.46 -3.75
C GLN A 308 16.11 3.92 -3.18
N GLY A 309 15.29 4.63 -3.94
CA GLY A 309 13.86 4.64 -3.61
C GLY A 309 13.26 3.23 -3.47
N SER A 310 13.96 2.15 -3.83
CA SER A 310 13.52 0.76 -3.68
C SER A 310 13.23 0.38 -2.23
N LEU A 311 12.05 -0.21 -2.01
CA LEU A 311 12.03 -1.46 -1.27
C LEU A 311 12.78 -2.47 -2.13
N ASP A 312 13.96 -2.88 -1.70
CA ASP A 312 14.66 -4.02 -2.31
C ASP A 312 13.99 -5.27 -1.73
N PHE A 313 12.76 -5.56 -2.21
CA PHE A 313 12.22 -6.92 -2.17
C PHE A 313 13.14 -7.77 -3.05
N GLY A 314 14.27 -8.13 -2.44
CA GLY A 314 15.57 -8.26 -3.09
C GLY A 314 15.44 -8.87 -4.46
N GLY A 315 15.64 -8.04 -5.49
CA GLY A 315 15.46 -8.39 -6.89
C GLY A 315 14.60 -9.63 -7.06
N ALA A 316 13.29 -9.53 -6.74
CA ALA A 316 12.35 -10.61 -7.00
C ALA A 316 12.70 -11.10 -8.40
N SER A 317 13.30 -12.30 -8.46
CA SER A 317 13.94 -12.82 -9.66
C SER A 317 12.99 -12.57 -10.83
N PRO A 318 13.48 -12.33 -12.06
CA PRO A 318 12.62 -12.21 -13.25
C PRO A 318 11.46 -13.21 -13.26
N SER A 319 11.60 -14.39 -12.61
CA SER A 319 10.52 -15.34 -12.32
C SER A 319 9.29 -14.84 -11.53
N LEU A 320 9.38 -13.98 -10.50
CA LEU A 320 8.19 -13.48 -9.77
C LEU A 320 7.44 -12.41 -10.58
N LEU A 321 8.17 -11.53 -11.28
CA LEU A 321 7.62 -10.62 -12.27
C LEU A 321 7.03 -11.38 -13.47
N TYR A 322 7.68 -12.46 -13.92
CA TYR A 322 7.17 -13.37 -14.96
C TYR A 322 5.90 -14.08 -14.52
N ILE A 323 5.81 -14.58 -13.28
CA ILE A 323 4.58 -15.14 -12.73
C ILE A 323 3.49 -14.06 -12.66
N ALA A 324 3.80 -12.84 -12.22
CA ALA A 324 2.82 -11.75 -12.15
C ALA A 324 2.35 -11.25 -13.52
N GLU A 325 3.18 -11.31 -14.57
CA GLU A 325 2.81 -10.93 -15.94
C GLU A 325 2.12 -12.06 -16.72
N GLU A 326 2.54 -13.32 -16.55
CA GLU A 326 1.94 -14.47 -17.22
C GLU A 326 0.64 -14.94 -16.56
N THR A 327 0.47 -14.82 -15.23
CA THR A 327 -0.75 -15.30 -14.55
C THR A 327 -2.03 -14.60 -15.03
N PRO A 328 -2.10 -13.26 -15.17
CA PRO A 328 -3.27 -12.60 -15.77
C PRO A 328 -3.49 -13.03 -17.23
N ARG A 329 -2.42 -13.23 -18.00
CA ARG A 329 -2.52 -13.70 -19.39
C ARG A 329 -3.01 -15.14 -19.48
N MET A 330 -2.60 -16.01 -18.56
CA MET A 330 -3.03 -17.41 -18.47
C MET A 330 -4.48 -17.51 -18.02
N ILE A 331 -4.92 -16.71 -17.05
CA ILE A 331 -6.33 -16.65 -16.63
C ILE A 331 -7.21 -16.13 -17.78
N VAL A 332 -6.79 -15.05 -18.46
CA VAL A 332 -7.54 -14.53 -19.62
C VAL A 332 -7.55 -15.54 -20.77
N LYS A 333 -6.43 -16.21 -21.09
CA LYS A 333 -6.38 -17.27 -22.10
C LYS A 333 -7.25 -18.47 -21.71
N SER A 334 -7.27 -18.85 -20.44
CA SER A 334 -8.12 -19.93 -19.92
C SER A 334 -9.60 -19.57 -20.04
N LEU A 335 -9.99 -18.34 -19.66
CA LEU A 335 -11.37 -17.87 -19.78
C LEU A 335 -11.82 -17.72 -21.24
N VAL A 336 -10.94 -17.24 -22.13
CA VAL A 336 -11.22 -17.17 -23.58
C VAL A 336 -11.32 -18.57 -24.18
N LYS A 337 -10.46 -19.51 -23.79
CA LYS A 337 -10.51 -20.91 -24.22
C LYS A 337 -11.78 -21.62 -23.73
N SER A 338 -12.20 -21.37 -22.49
CA SER A 338 -13.47 -21.87 -21.95
C SER A 338 -14.67 -21.29 -22.70
N ARG A 339 -14.61 -20.02 -23.14
CA ARG A 339 -15.65 -19.38 -23.93
C ARG A 339 -15.70 -19.90 -25.39
N SER A 340 -14.56 -20.24 -25.99
CA SER A 340 -14.53 -20.89 -27.30
C SER A 340 -15.03 -22.34 -27.25
N LEU A 341 -14.82 -23.04 -26.14
CA LEU A 341 -15.36 -24.39 -25.94
C LEU A 341 -16.88 -24.39 -25.70
N LEU A 342 -17.42 -23.33 -25.08
CA LEU A 342 -18.86 -23.14 -24.95
C LEU A 342 -19.55 -22.79 -26.28
N HIS A 343 -18.84 -22.22 -27.25
CA HIS A 343 -19.36 -21.98 -28.61
C HIS A 343 -19.17 -23.16 -29.57
N PHE A 344 -18.46 -24.21 -29.18
CA PHE A 344 -18.24 -25.40 -30.01
C PHE A 344 -19.23 -26.54 -29.72
N SER A 345 -20.20 -26.33 -28.80
CA SER A 345 -21.20 -27.35 -28.46
C SER A 345 -22.57 -27.16 -29.14
N ASP A 346 -22.74 -26.14 -30.00
CA ASP A 346 -24.05 -25.77 -30.54
C ASP A 346 -24.17 -25.84 -32.08
N ASN A 347 -23.20 -26.40 -32.82
CA ASN A 347 -23.24 -26.34 -34.30
C ASN A 347 -22.89 -27.62 -35.10
N ASP A 348 -22.89 -28.81 -34.50
CA ASP A 348 -22.57 -30.05 -35.24
C ASP A 348 -23.77 -30.74 -35.93
N HIS A 349 -24.92 -30.06 -36.04
CA HIS A 349 -26.03 -30.54 -36.85
C HIS A 349 -26.65 -29.43 -37.68
N LEU A 350 -26.03 -29.07 -38.80
CA LEU A 350 -26.71 -28.72 -40.05
C LEU A 350 -25.70 -28.41 -41.17
N MET A 351 -26.10 -28.80 -42.40
CA MET A 351 -25.55 -28.42 -43.70
C MET A 351 -24.38 -29.25 -44.23
N SER A 352 -24.75 -30.43 -44.74
CA SER A 352 -24.18 -30.98 -45.96
C SER A 352 -24.59 -30.14 -47.19
N SER A 353 -23.75 -30.21 -48.22
CA SER A 353 -23.96 -29.80 -49.61
C SER A 353 -23.97 -28.30 -49.94
N LEU A 354 -22.89 -27.83 -50.58
CA LEU A 354 -22.92 -27.50 -52.01
C LEU A 354 -21.54 -27.05 -52.51
N ASP A 355 -21.19 -27.58 -53.67
CA ASP A 355 -19.95 -27.41 -54.41
C ASP A 355 -19.79 -26.03 -55.08
N SER A 356 -18.54 -25.54 -55.08
CA SER A 356 -17.85 -24.80 -56.17
C SER A 356 -18.31 -23.37 -56.56
N PRO A 357 -17.51 -22.57 -57.32
CA PRO A 357 -16.06 -22.54 -57.55
C PRO A 357 -15.39 -21.16 -57.28
N THR A 358 -14.06 -21.13 -57.32
CA THR A 358 -13.15 -19.95 -57.42
C THR A 358 -13.61 -18.95 -58.51
N PRO A 359 -13.34 -17.63 -58.39
CA PRO A 359 -12.08 -17.11 -58.95
C PRO A 359 -11.50 -15.79 -58.35
N THR A 360 -10.20 -15.60 -58.64
CA THR A 360 -9.50 -14.33 -58.96
C THR A 360 -9.32 -13.21 -57.91
N SER A 361 -8.03 -12.96 -57.63
CA SER A 361 -7.43 -11.66 -57.27
C SER A 361 -7.77 -10.56 -58.29
N PRO A 362 -7.85 -9.30 -57.85
CA PRO A 362 -6.86 -8.34 -58.35
C PRO A 362 -6.27 -7.41 -57.28
N ALA A 363 -5.12 -6.86 -57.67
CA ALA A 363 -4.33 -5.82 -57.04
C ALA A 363 -5.05 -4.46 -56.93
N GLN A 364 -4.30 -3.45 -56.42
CA GLN A 364 -4.57 -2.00 -56.34
C GLN A 364 -5.17 -1.55 -54.99
N ASP A 365 -4.79 -0.44 -54.35
CA ASP A 365 -3.92 0.66 -54.78
C ASP A 365 -3.37 1.43 -53.59
N ALA A 366 -2.20 2.01 -53.80
CA ALA A 366 -1.60 3.03 -52.96
C ALA A 366 -2.42 4.33 -53.04
N THR A 367 -2.76 4.92 -51.89
CA THR A 367 -3.15 6.33 -51.81
C THR A 367 -2.46 7.01 -50.64
N THR A 368 -1.36 7.67 -50.98
CA THR A 368 -0.72 8.76 -50.25
C THR A 368 -1.69 9.94 -50.15
N ARG A 369 -2.17 10.25 -48.93
CA ARG A 369 -2.79 11.54 -48.62
C ARG A 369 -1.79 12.42 -47.88
N SER A 370 -1.26 13.40 -48.61
CA SER A 370 -0.62 14.59 -48.10
C SER A 370 -1.64 15.46 -47.36
N LEU A 371 -1.35 15.81 -46.11
CA LEU A 371 -2.09 16.84 -45.38
C LEU A 371 -1.36 18.19 -45.46
N PRO A 372 -2.09 19.31 -45.57
CA PRO A 372 -1.51 20.63 -45.79
C PRO A 372 -0.93 21.22 -44.50
N GLY A 373 0.16 21.97 -44.66
CA GLY A 373 0.88 22.65 -43.61
C GLY A 373 0.03 23.61 -42.78
N THR A 374 0.06 23.41 -41.46
CA THR A 374 -0.37 24.41 -40.49
C THR A 374 0.82 25.30 -40.13
N GLY A 375 0.76 26.55 -40.59
CA GLY A 375 1.71 27.60 -40.25
C GLY A 375 1.78 27.83 -38.74
N ARG A 376 2.95 27.55 -38.15
CA ARG A 376 3.24 27.82 -36.74
C ARG A 376 3.58 29.31 -36.61
N LYS A 377 2.62 30.12 -36.19
CA LYS A 377 2.87 31.49 -35.71
C LYS A 377 3.80 31.41 -34.49
N ARG A 378 4.96 32.05 -34.62
CA ARG A 378 5.95 32.26 -33.56
C ARG A 378 5.31 33.21 -32.53
N VAL A 379 4.95 32.68 -31.36
CA VAL A 379 4.52 33.50 -30.23
C VAL A 379 5.79 34.03 -29.56
N GLU A 380 6.02 35.32 -29.69
CA GLU A 380 7.08 36.04 -28.99
C GLU A 380 6.81 36.00 -27.47
N ALA A 381 7.81 35.55 -26.72
CA ALA A 381 7.80 35.59 -25.27
C ALA A 381 7.87 37.05 -24.80
N ARG A 382 6.82 37.53 -24.12
CA ARG A 382 6.88 38.80 -23.38
C ARG A 382 7.73 38.61 -22.11
N PRO A 383 8.59 39.57 -21.73
CA PRO A 383 9.39 39.46 -20.51
C PRO A 383 8.51 39.56 -19.26
N LEU A 384 8.73 38.64 -18.31
CA LEU A 384 8.21 38.68 -16.94
C LEU A 384 8.85 39.84 -16.18
N GLY A 385 8.22 41.00 -16.24
CA GLY A 385 8.65 42.17 -15.49
C GLY A 385 7.51 43.16 -15.34
N GLN A 386 6.56 42.83 -14.46
CA GLN A 386 5.69 43.75 -13.70
C GLN A 386 4.44 43.02 -13.21
N LEU A 387 4.51 42.41 -12.03
CA LEU A 387 3.31 42.21 -11.21
C LEU A 387 3.73 42.16 -9.73
N ARG A 388 4.11 43.32 -9.20
CA ARG A 388 4.31 43.54 -7.77
C ARG A 388 3.59 44.83 -7.40
N ARG A 389 2.31 44.74 -7.07
CA ARG A 389 1.57 45.68 -6.21
C ARG A 389 0.12 45.24 -6.05
N ARG A 390 -0.38 45.42 -4.82
CA ARG A 390 -1.76 45.31 -4.32
C ARG A 390 -2.20 43.92 -3.87
N ILE A 391 -1.95 43.62 -2.60
CA ILE A 391 -3.03 43.37 -1.64
C ILE A 391 -2.64 44.09 -0.33
N THR A 392 -3.42 45.12 -0.01
CA THR A 392 -3.68 45.62 1.35
C THR A 392 -4.94 44.96 1.85
#